data_AF-A0A1C5F1S1-F1
#
_entry.id   AF-A0A1C5F1S1-F1
#
_cell.length_a   1.000
_cell.length_b   1.000
_cell.length_c   1.000
_cell.angle_alpha   90.00
_cell.angle_beta   90.00
_cell.angle_gamma   90.00
#
_symmetry.space_group_name_H-M   'P 1'
#
loop_
_entity.id
_entity.type
_entity.pdbx_description
1 polymer ?
#
loop_
_entity_poly.entity_id
_entity_poly.type
_entity_poly.pdbx_seq_one_letter_code
_entity_poly.pdbx_strand_id
1 'polypeptide(L)' 'MINGILFRVRTGVPWRDLPERYGSWKTVYERHRRWSADGTWDRILQAVQADADLAG' A
#
# COMPACT_ATOMS: atom_id res chain seq x y z
N MET A 1 -6.38 3.19 -4.99
CA MET A 1 -6.28 2.32 -3.79
C MET A 1 -4.84 2.07 -3.35
N ILE A 2 -4.03 1.23 -4.02
CA ILE A 2 -2.63 0.94 -3.58
C ILE A 2 -1.75 2.21 -3.53
N ASN A 3 -1.89 3.08 -4.54
CA ASN A 3 -1.21 4.39 -4.55
C ASN A 3 -1.58 5.27 -3.35
N GLY A 4 -2.79 5.12 -2.79
CA GLY A 4 -3.20 5.81 -1.57
C GLY A 4 -2.49 5.28 -0.33
N ILE A 5 -2.30 3.95 -0.26
CA ILE A 5 -1.52 3.31 0.80
C ILE A 5 -0.06 3.79 0.73
N LEU A 6 0.55 3.72 -0.45
CA LEU A 6 1.94 4.15 -0.67
C LEU A 6 2.13 5.64 -0.35
N PHE A 7 1.17 6.49 -0.73
CA PHE A 7 1.19 7.90 -0.39
C PHE A 7 1.17 8.11 1.13
N ARG A 8 0.27 7.44 1.86
CA ARG A 8 0.17 7.54 3.32
C ARG A 8 1.42 7.03 4.02
N VAL A 9 2.00 5.93 3.54
CA VAL A 9 3.26 5.38 4.09
C VAL A 9 4.40 6.37 3.88
N ARG A 10 4.51 6.97 2.69
CA ARG A 10 5.58 7.92 2.36
C ARG A 10 5.45 9.27 3.06
N THR A 11 4.23 9.74 3.30
CA THR A 11 3.97 11.09 3.84
C THR A 11 3.62 11.10 5.33
N GLY A 12 3.19 9.97 5.89
CA GLY A 12 2.77 9.87 7.28
C GLY A 12 1.44 10.54 7.60
N VAL A 13 0.70 11.04 6.60
CA VAL A 13 -0.57 11.74 6.85
C VAL A 13 -1.57 10.85 7.58
N PRO A 14 -2.42 11.42 8.45
CA PRO A 14 -3.55 10.70 9.01
C PRO A 14 -4.42 10.11 7.90
N TRP A 15 -5.03 8.95 8.14
CA TRP A 15 -5.88 8.29 7.13
C TRP A 15 -7.02 9.20 6.64
N ARG A 16 -7.60 10.01 7.53
CA ARG A 16 -8.70 10.92 7.19
C ARG A 16 -8.29 12.06 6.26
N ASP A 17 -7.01 12.34 6.19
CA ASP A 17 -6.44 13.43 5.37
C ASP A 17 -5.86 12.90 4.05
N LEU A 18 -6.16 11.63 3.71
CA LEU A 18 -5.75 11.05 2.45
C LEU A 18 -6.40 11.82 1.28
N PRO A 19 -5.63 12.27 0.27
CA PRO A 19 -6.20 12.98 -0.87
C PRO A 19 -7.26 12.18 -1.61
N GLU A 20 -8.39 12.83 -1.93
CA GLU A 20 -9.56 12.19 -2.57
C GLU A 20 -9.25 11.49 -3.90
N ARG A 21 -8.21 11.95 -4.61
CA ARG A 21 -7.70 11.29 -5.84
C ARG A 21 -7.33 9.81 -5.64
N TYR A 22 -7.08 9.38 -4.42
CA TYR A 22 -6.77 7.98 -4.10
C TYR A 22 -8.01 7.12 -3.78
N GLY A 23 -9.19 7.74 -3.74
CA GLY A 23 -10.46 7.17 -3.35
C GLY A 23 -10.79 7.37 -1.86
N SER A 24 -11.90 6.77 -1.41
CA SER A 24 -12.31 6.83 -0.01
C SER A 24 -11.23 6.28 0.93
N TRP A 25 -10.81 7.10 1.90
CA TRP A 25 -9.79 6.71 2.88
C TRP A 25 -10.16 5.44 3.65
N LYS A 26 -11.46 5.19 3.89
CA LYS A 26 -11.93 3.98 4.56
C LYS A 26 -11.58 2.72 3.76
N THR A 27 -11.84 2.73 2.46
CA THR A 27 -11.53 1.62 1.56
C THR A 27 -10.03 1.36 1.48
N VAL A 28 -9.23 2.44 1.41
CA VAL A 28 -7.77 2.33 1.40
C VAL A 28 -7.25 1.75 2.72
N TYR A 29 -7.77 2.24 3.85
CA TYR A 29 -7.44 1.74 5.19
C TYR A 29 -7.82 0.28 5.38
N GLU A 30 -9.05 -0.12 5.03
CA GLU A 30 -9.52 -1.50 5.16
C GLU A 30 -8.66 -2.47 4.34
N ARG A 31 -8.28 -2.07 3.12
CA ARG A 31 -7.35 -2.85 2.29
C ARG A 31 -5.99 -2.99 2.96
N HIS A 32 -5.41 -1.88 3.39
CA HIS A 32 -4.12 -1.88 4.07
C HIS A 32 -4.14 -2.77 5.31
N ARG A 33 -5.20 -2.66 6.14
CA ARG A 33 -5.39 -3.48 7.34
C ARG A 33 -5.49 -4.97 7.00
N ARG A 34 -6.27 -5.34 5.98
CA ARG A 34 -6.41 -6.74 5.56
C ARG A 34 -5.07 -7.31 5.10
N TRP A 35 -4.37 -6.59 4.22
CA TRP A 35 -3.09 -7.01 3.68
C TRP A 35 -1.95 -7.07 4.71
N SER A 36 -2.04 -6.24 5.74
CA SER A 36 -1.12 -6.31 6.88
C SER A 36 -1.39 -7.54 7.76
N ALA A 37 -2.64 -8.00 7.81
CA ALA A 37 -3.03 -9.14 8.64
C ALA A 37 -2.80 -10.50 7.95
N ASP A 38 -2.87 -10.55 6.62
CA ASP A 38 -2.80 -11.80 5.84
C ASP A 38 -1.43 -12.05 5.16
N GLY A 39 -0.43 -11.20 5.45
CA GLY A 39 0.92 -11.30 4.89
C GLY A 39 1.05 -10.91 3.41
N THR A 40 0.04 -10.26 2.83
CA THR A 40 0.08 -9.85 1.42
C THR A 40 1.22 -8.87 1.13
N TRP A 41 1.57 -7.98 2.07
CA TRP A 41 2.70 -7.07 1.88
C TRP A 41 4.03 -7.80 1.70
N ASP A 42 4.26 -8.87 2.46
CA ASP A 42 5.48 -9.67 2.35
C ASP A 42 5.56 -10.36 0.98
N ARG A 43 4.43 -10.91 0.51
CA ARG A 43 4.36 -11.53 -0.83
C ARG A 43 4.60 -10.52 -1.95
N ILE A 44 4.06 -9.31 -1.83
CA ILE A 44 4.29 -8.24 -2.81
C ILE A 44 5.76 -7.84 -2.82
N LEU A 45 6.37 -7.68 -1.65
CA LEU A 45 7.79 -7.32 -1.54
C LEU A 45 8.68 -8.39 -2.19
N GLN A 46 8.45 -9.67 -1.88
CA GLN A 46 9.19 -10.78 -2.48
C GLN A 46 9.08 -10.80 -4.01
N ALA A 47 7.87 -10.57 -4.55
CA ALA A 47 7.67 -10.53 -5.99
C ALA A 47 8.40 -9.36 -6.66
N VAL A 48 8.37 -8.16 -6.05
CA VAL A 48 9.07 -6.98 -6.58
C VAL A 48 10.58 -7.14 -6.50
N GLN A 49 11.10 -7.74 -5.43
CA GLN A 49 12.52 -8.07 -5.31
C GLN A 49 12.96 -9.06 -6.40
N ALA A 50 12.21 -10.13 -6.60
CA ALA A 50 12.51 -11.11 -7.65
C ALA A 50 12.51 -10.50 -9.06
N ASP A 51 11.57 -9.59 -9.36
CA ASP A 51 11.53 -8.88 -10.64
C ASP A 51 12.74 -7.95 -10.83
N ALA A 52 13.12 -7.22 -9.77
CA ALA A 52 14.30 -6.36 -9.77
C ALA A 52 15.60 -7.14 -9.98
N ASP A 53 15.73 -8.32 -9.35
CA ASP A 53 16.89 -9.20 -9.49
C ASP A 53 17.01 -9.79 -10.90
N LEU A 54 15.88 -10.02 -11.60
CA LEU A 54 15.87 -10.51 -12.99
C LEU A 54 16.16 -9.41 -14.02
N ALA A 55 15.95 -8.14 -13.66
CA ALA A 55 16.15 -6.99 -14.54
C ALA A 55 17.57 -6.41 -14.48
N GLY A 56 18.41 -6.87 -13.54
CA GLY A 56 19.82 -6.49 -13.37
C GLY A 56 20.77 -7.39 -14.15
#